data_AF-A0A1F2WCC2-F1
#
_entry.id   AF-A0A1F2WCC2-F1
#
_cell.length_a   1.000
_cell.length_b   1.000
_cell.length_c   1.000
_cell.angle_alpha   90.00
_cell.angle_beta   90.00
_cell.angle_gamma   90.00
#
_symmetry.space_group_name_H-M   'P 1'
#
loop_
_entity.id
_entity.type
_entity.pdbx_description
1 polymer ?
#
loop_
_entity_poly.entity_id
_entity_poly.type
_entity_poly.pdbx_seq_one_letter_code
_entity_poly.pdbx_strand_id
1 'polypeptide(L)' 'MSEILKGNRVTGKLRAPRSQDGERLCGQRGCTTRLSRYNNREFCYAHAPTRFPRLRGRVVRET' A
#
# COMPACT_ATOMS: atom_id res chain seq x y z
N MET A 1 39.97 27.97 -14.68
CA MET A 1 39.32 27.43 -13.48
C MET A 1 38.23 26.48 -13.93
N SER A 2 38.35 25.19 -13.66
CA SER A 2 37.36 24.19 -14.06
C SER A 2 36.22 24.16 -13.05
N GLU A 3 35.02 24.60 -13.45
CA GLU A 3 33.81 24.45 -12.64
C GLU A 3 33.42 22.98 -12.59
N ILE A 4 33.70 22.34 -11.45
CA ILE A 4 33.31 20.95 -11.20
C ILE A 4 31.85 20.96 -10.75
N LEU A 5 30.95 20.58 -11.65
CA LEU A 5 29.55 20.28 -11.33
C LEU A 5 29.51 19.17 -10.26
N LYS A 6 29.19 19.55 -9.02
CA LYS A 6 28.95 18.60 -7.92
C LYS A 6 27.44 18.38 -7.77
N GLY A 7 27.02 17.12 -7.90
CA GLY A 7 25.65 16.71 -7.63
C GLY A 7 25.26 16.91 -6.16
N ASN A 8 23.99 17.22 -5.92
CA ASN A 8 23.46 17.36 -4.56
C ASN A 8 23.46 16.01 -3.83
N ARG A 9 24.03 15.99 -2.63
CA ARG A 9 23.95 14.83 -1.74
C ARG A 9 22.52 14.72 -1.25
N VAL A 10 21.91 13.54 -1.40
CA VAL A 10 20.58 13.25 -0.82
C VAL A 10 20.72 13.30 0.70
N THR A 11 20.36 14.45 1.29
CA THR A 11 20.38 14.67 2.74
C THR A 11 18.97 14.48 3.28
N GLY A 12 18.75 13.39 4.03
CA GLY A 12 17.50 13.13 4.71
C GLY A 12 17.27 11.65 4.93
N LYS A 13 16.72 11.28 6.09
CA LYS A 13 16.09 9.96 6.25
C LYS A 13 14.77 10.01 5.50
N LEU A 14 14.69 9.35 4.34
CA LEU A 14 13.37 9.04 3.76
C LEU A 14 12.54 8.31 4.83
N ARG A 15 11.28 8.72 4.98
CA ARG A 15 10.36 8.05 5.91
C ARG A 15 10.31 6.57 5.57
N ALA A 16 10.55 5.72 6.56
CA ALA A 16 10.46 4.27 6.36
C ALA A 16 9.05 3.89 5.88
N PRO A 17 8.93 2.92 4.96
CA PRO A 17 7.64 2.44 4.53
C PRO A 17 6.85 1.89 5.72
N ARG A 18 5.54 2.13 5.75
CA ARG A 18 4.68 1.61 6.81
C ARG A 18 4.63 0.08 6.72
N SER A 19 5.08 -0.58 7.78
CA SER A 19 4.99 -2.02 7.97
C SER A 19 3.93 -2.34 9.02
N GLN A 20 3.22 -3.44 8.82
CA GLN A 20 2.35 -4.07 9.81
C GLN A 20 3.11 -5.22 10.44
N ASP A 21 3.30 -5.19 11.76
CA ASP A 21 4.01 -6.25 12.47
C ASP A 21 3.10 -7.45 12.77
N GLY A 22 3.71 -8.61 12.96
CA GLY A 22 3.02 -9.87 13.31
C GLY A 22 2.70 -10.77 12.12
N GLU A 23 2.37 -12.01 12.44
CA GLU A 23 2.03 -13.04 11.48
C GLU A 23 0.53 -13.04 11.20
N ARG A 24 0.11 -12.22 10.24
CA ARG A 24 -1.31 -12.01 9.91
C ARG A 24 -1.80 -13.01 8.88
N LEU A 25 -2.98 -13.57 9.11
CA LEU A 25 -3.71 -14.40 8.15
C LEU A 25 -4.86 -13.59 7.54
N CYS A 26 -5.34 -14.05 6.39
CA CYS A 26 -6.54 -13.53 5.76
C CYS A 26 -7.76 -13.70 6.69
N GLY A 27 -8.56 -12.65 6.87
CA GLY A 27 -9.78 -12.67 7.70
C GLY A 27 -10.94 -13.54 7.16
N GLN A 28 -10.76 -14.20 6.02
CA GLN A 28 -11.75 -15.11 5.46
C GLN A 28 -11.69 -16.45 6.19
N ARG A 29 -12.84 -16.97 6.64
CA ARG A 29 -12.92 -18.27 7.32
C ARG A 29 -12.35 -19.38 6.43
N GLY A 30 -11.43 -20.16 6.98
CA GLY A 30 -10.76 -21.26 6.29
C GLY A 30 -9.63 -20.84 5.34
N CYS A 31 -9.30 -19.54 5.24
CA CYS A 31 -8.18 -19.08 4.43
C CYS A 31 -6.88 -19.06 5.26
N THR A 32 -5.90 -19.86 4.84
CA THR A 32 -4.57 -19.95 5.50
C THR A 32 -3.54 -19.00 4.88
N THR A 33 -3.96 -18.11 3.97
CA THR A 33 -3.05 -17.18 3.29
C THR A 33 -2.46 -16.18 4.27
N ARG A 34 -1.13 -16.21 4.40
CA ARG A 34 -0.36 -15.20 5.16
C ARG A 34 -0.31 -13.87 4.41
N LEU A 35 -0.59 -12.80 5.13
CA LEU A 35 -0.52 -11.43 4.62
C LEU A 35 0.91 -10.91 4.75
N SER A 36 1.40 -10.27 3.69
CA SER A 36 2.70 -9.60 3.70
C SER A 36 2.72 -8.45 4.69
N ARG A 37 3.91 -8.14 5.24
CA ARG A 37 4.16 -7.02 6.16
C ARG A 37 3.69 -5.67 5.62
N TYR A 38 3.65 -5.50 4.29
CA TYR A 38 3.22 -4.26 3.64
C TYR A 38 1.72 -4.26 3.30
N ASN A 39 1.04 -5.40 3.44
CA ASN A 39 -0.38 -5.48 3.19
C ASN A 39 -1.16 -4.97 4.41
N ASN A 40 -1.74 -3.79 4.26
CA ASN A 40 -2.56 -3.16 5.30
C ASN A 40 -4.02 -3.66 5.32
N ARG A 41 -4.43 -4.51 4.38
CA ARG A 41 -5.80 -5.06 4.30
C ARG A 41 -5.98 -6.20 5.29
N GLU A 42 -7.24 -6.53 5.56
CA GLU A 42 -7.63 -7.71 6.36
C GLU A 42 -7.70 -8.99 5.54
N PHE A 43 -7.89 -8.86 4.22
CA PHE A 43 -8.08 -9.98 3.29
C PHE A 43 -6.90 -10.13 2.33
N CYS A 44 -6.66 -11.36 1.87
CA CYS A 44 -5.69 -11.65 0.81
C CYS A 44 -6.16 -11.12 -0.55
N TYR A 45 -5.29 -11.17 -1.56
CA TYR A 45 -5.63 -10.71 -2.91
C TYR A 45 -6.92 -11.37 -3.47
N ALA A 46 -7.10 -12.67 -3.25
CA ALA A 46 -8.28 -13.41 -3.70
C ALA A 46 -9.60 -13.05 -2.98
N HIS A 47 -9.53 -12.62 -1.72
CA HIS A 47 -10.70 -12.26 -0.91
C HIS A 47 -10.84 -10.74 -0.73
N ALA A 48 -10.03 -9.95 -1.44
CA ALA A 48 -10.12 -8.52 -1.38
C ALA A 48 -11.46 -8.08 -2.00
N PRO A 49 -12.23 -7.20 -1.35
CA PRO A 49 -13.47 -6.71 -1.92
C PRO A 49 -13.20 -5.96 -3.22
N THR A 50 -13.96 -6.28 -4.26
CA THR A 50 -13.89 -5.61 -5.55
C THR A 50 -14.31 -4.15 -5.40
N ARG A 51 -13.32 -3.24 -5.42
CA ARG A 51 -13.58 -1.80 -5.42
C ARG A 51 -13.56 -1.29 -6.85
N PHE A 52 -14.72 -0.90 -7.34
CA PHE A 52 -14.80 -0.17 -8.59
C PHE A 52 -14.34 1.27 -8.35
N PRO A 53 -13.39 1.80 -9.16
CA PRO A 53 -13.02 3.20 -9.06
C PRO A 53 -14.27 4.06 -9.31
N ARG A 54 -14.43 5.13 -8.52
CA ARG A 54 -15.46 6.12 -8.80
C ARG A 54 -15.11 6.75 -10.15
N LEU A 55 -15.92 6.46 -11.17
CA LEU A 55 -15.81 7.14 -12.47
C LEU A 55 -15.99 8.64 -12.20
N ARG A 56 -14.99 9.45 -12.55
CA ARG A 56 -15.08 10.91 -12.41
C ARG A 56 -16.37 11.38 -13.07
N GLY A 57 -17.20 12.13 -12.34
CA GLY A 57 -18.45 12.71 -12.86
C GLY A 57 -19.73 11.88 -12.64
N ARG A 58 -19.67 10.65 -12.08
CA ARG A 58 -20.89 9.94 -11.64
C ARG A 58 -21.08 10.06 -10.13
N VAL A 59 -22.06 10.86 -9.71
CA VAL A 59 -22.58 10.84 -8.34
C VAL A 59 -23.50 9.63 -8.22
N VAL A 60 -23.03 8.57 -7.56
CA VAL A 60 -23.88 7.44 -7.20
C VAL A 60 -24.71 7.90 -6.00
N ARG A 61 -26.04 7.92 -6.12
CA ARG A 61 -26.92 8.19 -4.98
C ARG A 61 -26.82 7.02 -4.01
N GLU A 62 -26.55 7.29 -2.75
CA GLU A 62 -26.71 6.31 -1.67
C GLU A 62 -28.22 6.12 -1.44
N THR A 63 -28.70 4.89 -1.66
CA THR A 63 -30.02 4.40 -1.25
C THR A 63 -29.91 3.62 0.04
#